data_AF-A2EMH8-F1
#
_entry.id   AF-A2EMH8-F1
#
_cell.length_a   1.000
_cell.length_b   1.000
_cell.length_c   1.000
_cell.angle_alpha   90.00
_cell.angle_beta   90.00
_cell.angle_gamma   90.00
#
_symmetry.space_group_name_H-M   'P 1'
#
loop_
_entity.id
_entity.type
_entity.pdbx_description
1 polymer ?
#
loop_
_entity_poly.entity_id
_entity_poly.type
_entity_poly.pdbx_seq_one_letter_code
_entity_poly.pdbx_strand_id
1 'polypeptide(L)'
;MSATENQEHSYHRTRIAGREEPKEITCIEDLPKKYPSWIKVNNFKTIFPPLTTLNVTINPVVIKYFKRQTFFTRLKANFKGYEILVLSDLLRFNRFYKLNDDDITLLGKVGMKLFLEDYSLGAFEEIHYYRANRKSFILDGIILDYAKLHNANNEVINSIQELANGIKYSDDFEFSDRWLPKNNYLYSPFINYKTGEYTPTTTYSLEELGLEELHVVDCHWSKQTS
;
A
#
# COMPACT_ATOMS: atom_id res chain seq x y z
N MET A 1 -25.80 27.68 53.06
CA MET A 1 -25.43 28.69 52.03
C MET A 1 -23.94 28.91 52.21
N SER A 2 -23.02 28.71 51.28
CA SER A 2 -23.08 28.60 49.82
C SER A 2 -22.03 27.57 49.38
N ALA A 3 -22.35 26.81 48.34
CA ALA A 3 -21.45 25.90 47.66
C ALA A 3 -20.41 26.69 46.84
N THR A 4 -19.22 26.10 46.76
CA THR A 4 -18.08 26.46 45.93
C THR A 4 -18.45 26.48 44.44
N GLU A 5 -18.12 27.57 43.76
CA GLU A 5 -18.28 27.76 42.31
C GLU A 5 -17.29 26.87 41.54
N ASN A 6 -17.83 25.98 40.72
CA ASN A 6 -17.12 25.34 39.62
C ASN A 6 -16.99 26.35 38.47
N GLN A 7 -15.77 26.70 38.08
CA GLN A 7 -15.50 27.39 36.82
C GLN A 7 -15.61 26.40 35.66
N GLU A 8 -16.74 26.40 34.97
CA GLU A 8 -16.87 25.84 33.62
C GLU A 8 -16.31 26.84 32.60
N HIS A 9 -15.19 26.49 31.97
CA HIS A 9 -14.74 27.16 30.76
C HIS A 9 -15.65 26.77 29.58
N SER A 10 -16.68 27.57 29.37
CA SER A 10 -17.47 27.61 28.13
C SER A 10 -16.59 28.05 26.97
N TYR A 11 -16.21 27.11 26.08
CA TYR A 11 -15.69 27.47 24.77
C TYR A 11 -16.85 27.91 23.88
N HIS A 12 -17.04 29.23 23.81
CA HIS A 12 -17.89 29.87 22.81
C HIS A 12 -17.47 29.44 21.40
N ARG A 13 -18.29 28.60 20.75
CA ARG A 13 -18.25 28.43 19.29
C ARG A 13 -18.83 29.68 18.65
N THR A 14 -17.97 30.54 18.14
CA THR A 14 -18.35 31.60 17.21
C THR A 14 -18.90 30.93 15.94
N ARG A 15 -20.23 30.97 15.74
CA ARG A 15 -20.88 30.58 14.49
C ARG A 15 -20.42 31.56 13.41
N ILE A 16 -19.53 31.13 12.53
CA ILE A 16 -19.27 31.82 11.28
C ILE A 16 -20.53 31.63 10.41
N ALA A 17 -21.34 32.68 10.32
CA ALA A 17 -22.46 32.75 9.40
C ALA A 17 -21.91 32.71 7.96
N GLY A 18 -22.42 31.79 7.14
CA GLY A 18 -22.06 31.69 5.72
C GLY A 18 -21.36 30.40 5.27
N ARG A 19 -21.23 29.37 6.13
CA ARG A 19 -20.93 28.02 5.63
C ARG A 19 -22.23 27.37 5.17
N GLU A 20 -22.36 27.18 3.87
CA GLU A 20 -23.28 26.21 3.30
C GLU A 20 -23.13 24.89 4.07
N GLU A 21 -24.24 24.29 4.48
CA GLU A 21 -24.21 22.92 4.98
C GLU A 21 -23.51 22.06 3.93
N PRO A 22 -22.58 21.17 4.31
CA PRO A 22 -21.88 20.36 3.35
C PRO A 22 -22.91 19.59 2.54
N LYS A 23 -23.00 19.91 1.24
CA LYS A 23 -23.80 19.14 0.29
C LYS A 23 -23.49 17.68 0.56
N GLU A 24 -24.54 16.90 0.79
CA GLU A 24 -24.45 15.46 0.90
C GLU A 24 -23.74 14.99 -0.38
N ILE A 25 -22.48 14.59 -0.24
CA ILE A 25 -21.67 14.14 -1.36
C ILE A 25 -22.23 12.78 -1.74
N THR A 26 -23.26 12.81 -2.57
CA THR A 26 -23.71 11.70 -3.38
C THR A 26 -22.64 11.54 -4.45
N CYS A 27 -21.53 10.87 -4.12
CA CYS A 27 -20.54 10.47 -5.13
C CYS A 27 -21.26 9.56 -6.13
N ILE A 28 -21.65 10.14 -7.27
CA ILE A 28 -22.31 9.46 -8.39
C ILE A 28 -21.30 9.03 -9.46
N GLU A 29 -20.02 9.35 -9.31
CA GLU A 29 -18.96 8.96 -10.26
C GLU A 29 -18.09 7.86 -9.66
N ASP A 30 -18.56 6.61 -9.76
CA ASP A 30 -17.79 5.37 -9.83
C ASP A 30 -18.81 4.23 -9.64
N LEU A 31 -19.25 3.60 -10.73
CA LEU A 31 -20.00 2.34 -10.61
C LEU A 31 -19.22 1.43 -9.65
N PRO A 32 -19.82 0.90 -8.57
CA PRO A 32 -19.07 0.14 -7.60
C PRO A 32 -18.39 -1.01 -8.34
N LYS A 33 -17.05 -1.03 -8.27
CA LYS A 33 -16.27 -2.19 -8.66
C LYS A 33 -17.01 -3.42 -8.13
N LYS A 34 -17.35 -4.35 -9.02
CA LYS A 34 -18.00 -5.57 -8.58
C LYS A 34 -16.99 -6.40 -7.80
N TYR A 35 -17.08 -6.32 -6.47
CA TYR A 35 -16.23 -7.10 -5.61
C TYR A 35 -16.58 -8.58 -5.69
N PRO A 36 -15.57 -9.47 -5.58
CA PRO A 36 -15.82 -10.84 -5.19
C PRO A 36 -16.70 -10.88 -3.92
N SER A 37 -17.59 -11.88 -3.82
CA SER A 37 -18.59 -11.96 -2.74
C SER A 37 -18.00 -12.05 -1.33
N TRP A 38 -16.73 -12.41 -1.22
CA TRP A 38 -15.98 -12.51 0.04
C TRP A 38 -15.32 -11.19 0.48
N ILE A 39 -15.28 -10.16 -0.38
CA ILE A 39 -14.90 -8.80 0.00
C ILE A 39 -16.16 -8.04 0.37
N LYS A 40 -16.19 -7.48 1.58
CA LYS A 40 -17.27 -6.61 2.02
C LYS A 40 -16.77 -5.16 2.02
N VAL A 41 -17.61 -4.25 1.54
CA VAL A 41 -17.34 -2.82 1.58
C VAL A 41 -18.03 -2.23 2.80
N ASN A 42 -17.26 -1.49 3.60
CA ASN A 42 -17.78 -0.72 4.71
C ASN A 42 -17.68 0.78 4.36
N ASN A 43 -18.79 1.50 4.51
CA ASN A 43 -18.84 2.94 4.34
C ASN A 43 -18.76 3.59 5.71
N PHE A 44 -17.73 4.39 5.97
CA PHE A 44 -17.65 5.15 7.22
C PHE A 44 -16.94 6.49 7.03
N LYS A 45 -17.27 7.45 7.90
CA LYS A 45 -16.73 8.80 7.84
C LYS A 45 -15.27 8.81 8.29
N THR A 46 -14.35 9.17 7.42
CA THR A 46 -12.93 9.42 7.74
C THR A 46 -12.53 10.84 7.33
N ILE A 47 -11.33 11.28 7.72
CA ILE A 47 -10.78 12.60 7.38
C ILE A 47 -10.04 12.63 6.01
N PHE A 48 -9.88 11.50 5.30
CA PHE A 48 -9.13 11.42 4.02
C PHE A 48 -9.92 10.67 2.90
N PRO A 49 -10.39 11.35 1.83
CA PRO A 49 -11.14 10.73 0.74
C PRO A 49 -10.27 9.92 -0.25
N PRO A 50 -10.81 8.89 -0.95
CA PRO A 50 -12.15 8.32 -0.79
C PRO A 50 -12.30 7.47 0.50
N LEU A 51 -13.44 7.64 1.17
CA LEU A 51 -13.73 7.24 2.57
C LEU A 51 -14.34 5.84 2.71
N THR A 52 -13.78 4.84 2.04
CA THR A 52 -14.29 3.48 2.13
C THR A 52 -13.21 2.54 2.66
N THR A 53 -13.63 1.49 3.37
CA THR A 53 -12.77 0.36 3.71
C THR A 53 -13.34 -0.94 3.23
N LEU A 54 -12.48 -1.93 3.20
CA LEU A 54 -12.79 -3.29 2.86
C LEU A 54 -12.59 -4.15 4.10
N ASN A 55 -13.48 -5.11 4.28
CA ASN A 55 -13.22 -6.30 5.05
C ASN A 55 -12.90 -7.41 4.05
N VAL A 56 -11.67 -7.94 4.10
CA VAL A 56 -11.11 -8.84 3.10
C VAL A 56 -10.77 -10.16 3.77
N THR A 57 -11.55 -11.20 3.48
CA THR A 57 -11.23 -12.56 3.96
C THR A 57 -10.10 -13.15 3.11
N ILE A 58 -8.92 -13.33 3.69
CA ILE A 58 -7.77 -13.90 2.97
C ILE A 58 -7.90 -15.41 2.88
N ASN A 59 -7.78 -15.95 1.67
CA ASN A 59 -7.83 -17.38 1.43
C ASN A 59 -6.75 -18.12 2.27
N PRO A 60 -7.10 -19.12 3.09
CA PRO A 60 -6.15 -19.88 3.90
C PRO A 60 -5.01 -20.52 3.10
N VAL A 61 -5.22 -20.84 1.83
CA VAL A 61 -4.19 -21.37 0.91
C VAL A 61 -3.04 -20.38 0.77
N VAL A 62 -3.33 -19.08 0.61
CA VAL A 62 -2.34 -18.00 0.52
C VAL A 62 -1.55 -17.90 1.82
N ILE A 63 -2.25 -17.86 2.95
CA ILE A 63 -1.62 -17.76 4.29
C ILE A 63 -0.71 -18.96 4.56
N LYS A 64 -1.16 -20.17 4.25
CA LYS A 64 -0.40 -21.40 4.44
C LYS A 64 0.84 -21.43 3.55
N TYR A 65 0.71 -21.00 2.30
CA TYR A 65 1.84 -20.89 1.38
C TYR A 65 2.87 -19.88 1.89
N PHE A 66 2.45 -18.65 2.22
CA PHE A 66 3.35 -17.61 2.70
C PHE A 66 4.11 -18.06 3.96
N LYS A 67 3.41 -18.65 4.94
CA LYS A 67 4.04 -19.12 6.19
C LYS A 67 5.14 -20.16 5.92
N ARG A 68 4.92 -21.06 4.96
CA ARG A 68 5.91 -22.08 4.57
C ARG A 68 7.12 -21.44 3.88
N GLN A 69 6.89 -20.51 2.97
CA GLN A 69 7.96 -19.88 2.19
C GLN A 69 8.82 -18.90 3.02
N THR A 70 8.27 -18.35 4.10
CA THR A 70 8.92 -17.30 4.88
C THR A 70 9.31 -17.73 6.30
N PHE A 71 9.34 -19.04 6.58
CA PHE A 71 9.59 -19.54 7.94
C PHE A 71 10.92 -19.03 8.51
N PHE A 72 11.99 -19.07 7.71
CA PHE A 72 13.33 -18.59 8.08
C PHE A 72 13.63 -17.15 7.63
N THR A 73 12.66 -16.46 7.04
CA THR A 73 12.86 -15.10 6.53
C THR A 73 12.79 -14.08 7.66
N ARG A 74 13.81 -13.23 7.76
CA ARG A 74 13.82 -12.09 8.68
C ARG A 74 12.83 -11.02 8.19
N LEU A 75 12.17 -10.34 9.14
CA LEU A 75 11.21 -9.29 8.84
C LEU A 75 11.87 -8.09 8.13
N LYS A 76 13.12 -7.80 8.51
CA LYS A 76 13.92 -6.70 7.96
C LYS A 76 14.90 -7.25 6.95
N ALA A 77 14.95 -6.62 5.78
CA ALA A 77 15.91 -6.90 4.74
C ALA A 77 16.46 -5.60 4.16
N ASN A 78 17.74 -5.62 3.77
CA ASN A 78 18.31 -4.56 2.97
C ASN A 78 18.37 -5.02 1.52
N PHE A 79 17.86 -4.20 0.59
CA PHE A 79 17.95 -4.44 -0.84
C PHE A 79 18.52 -3.22 -1.52
N LYS A 80 19.61 -3.37 -2.29
CA LYS A 80 20.32 -2.26 -2.98
C LYS A 80 20.69 -1.06 -2.06
N GLY A 81 20.94 -1.32 -0.77
CA GLY A 81 21.25 -0.27 0.21
C GLY A 81 20.04 0.30 0.97
N TYR A 82 18.83 -0.24 0.75
CA TYR A 82 17.58 0.24 1.32
C TYR A 82 17.01 -0.75 2.32
N GLU A 83 16.66 -0.27 3.51
CA GLU A 83 15.94 -1.07 4.49
C GLU A 83 14.46 -1.17 4.10
N ILE A 84 13.98 -2.39 3.87
CA ILE A 84 12.57 -2.68 3.64
C ILE A 84 11.92 -2.89 5.01
N LEU A 85 11.01 -1.97 5.36
CA LEU A 85 10.38 -1.90 6.68
C LEU A 85 8.89 -2.19 6.66
N VAL A 86 8.19 -1.80 5.59
CA VAL A 86 6.77 -2.14 5.42
C VAL A 86 6.50 -2.58 4.00
N LEU A 87 5.36 -3.27 3.81
CA LEU A 87 5.02 -3.86 2.52
C LEU A 87 5.05 -2.82 1.38
N SER A 88 4.60 -1.59 1.61
CA SER A 88 4.58 -0.54 0.58
C SER A 88 5.94 -0.11 0.05
N ASP A 89 7.05 -0.40 0.75
CA ASP A 89 8.39 -0.11 0.22
C ASP A 89 8.68 -0.92 -1.05
N LEU A 90 8.01 -2.05 -1.22
CA LEU A 90 8.17 -2.89 -2.40
C LEU A 90 7.60 -2.25 -3.67
N LEU A 91 6.71 -1.25 -3.57
CA LEU A 91 6.10 -0.61 -4.74
C LEU A 91 7.15 0.00 -5.68
N ARG A 92 8.22 0.59 -5.13
CA ARG A 92 9.32 1.14 -5.92
C ARG A 92 9.94 0.07 -6.81
N PHE A 93 10.35 -1.05 -6.18
CA PHE A 93 11.00 -2.15 -6.87
C PHE A 93 10.05 -2.90 -7.82
N ASN A 94 8.77 -2.95 -7.48
CA ASN A 94 7.74 -3.60 -8.28
C ASN A 94 7.50 -2.91 -9.63
N ARG A 95 7.80 -1.61 -9.73
CA ARG A 95 7.38 -0.77 -10.86
C ARG A 95 8.52 -0.13 -11.63
N PHE A 96 9.62 0.21 -10.96
CA PHE A 96 10.69 1.02 -11.54
C PHE A 96 12.02 0.28 -11.66
N TYR A 97 12.05 -1.01 -11.33
CA TYR A 97 13.27 -1.82 -11.37
C TYR A 97 13.04 -3.10 -12.17
N LYS A 98 14.04 -3.42 -13.00
CA LYS A 98 14.17 -4.75 -13.58
C LYS A 98 14.82 -5.66 -12.53
N LEU A 99 14.14 -6.73 -12.19
CA LEU A 99 14.48 -7.68 -11.14
C LEU A 99 14.89 -9.01 -11.77
N ASN A 100 16.00 -9.58 -11.30
CA ASN A 100 16.41 -10.93 -11.65
C ASN A 100 15.77 -11.96 -10.69
N ASP A 101 16.05 -13.24 -10.92
CA ASP A 101 15.47 -14.34 -10.12
C ASP A 101 15.86 -14.28 -8.63
N ASP A 102 17.08 -13.82 -8.31
CA ASP A 102 17.53 -13.65 -6.92
C ASP A 102 16.83 -12.48 -6.23
N ASP A 103 16.67 -11.36 -6.95
CA ASP A 103 15.93 -10.18 -6.50
C ASP A 103 14.47 -10.56 -6.19
N ILE A 104 13.80 -11.26 -7.12
CA ILE A 104 12.43 -11.76 -6.93
C ILE A 104 12.35 -12.73 -5.76
N THR A 105 13.33 -13.63 -5.62
CA THR A 105 13.38 -14.59 -4.50
C THR A 105 13.46 -13.88 -3.15
N LEU A 106 14.32 -12.87 -3.03
CA LEU A 106 14.47 -12.08 -1.81
C LEU A 106 13.22 -11.24 -1.52
N LEU A 107 12.83 -10.39 -2.47
CA LEU A 107 11.74 -9.44 -2.30
C LEU A 107 10.38 -10.14 -2.15
N GLY A 108 10.16 -11.25 -2.84
CA GLY A 108 8.97 -12.09 -2.69
C GLY A 108 8.85 -12.66 -1.28
N LYS A 109 9.94 -13.20 -0.71
CA LYS A 109 9.95 -13.70 0.68
C LYS A 109 9.69 -12.58 1.67
N VAL A 110 10.32 -11.42 1.50
CA VAL A 110 10.12 -10.26 2.37
C VAL A 110 8.67 -9.75 2.27
N GLY A 111 8.13 -9.62 1.06
CA GLY A 111 6.75 -9.19 0.82
C GLY A 111 5.73 -10.13 1.44
N MET A 112 5.88 -11.44 1.27
CA MET A 112 5.03 -12.43 1.92
C MET A 112 5.11 -12.35 3.46
N LYS A 113 6.30 -12.08 4.01
CA LYS A 113 6.51 -11.97 5.47
C LYS A 113 5.80 -10.74 6.04
N LEU A 114 5.97 -9.59 5.40
CA LEU A 114 5.31 -8.33 5.78
C LEU A 114 3.79 -8.42 5.60
N PHE A 115 3.33 -9.09 4.55
CA PHE A 115 1.90 -9.40 4.37
C PHE A 115 1.35 -10.23 5.54
N LEU A 116 2.08 -11.25 5.98
CA LEU A 116 1.65 -12.08 7.12
C LEU A 116 1.63 -11.32 8.44
N GLU A 117 2.54 -10.36 8.62
CA GLU A 117 2.53 -9.46 9.79
C GLU A 117 1.26 -8.62 9.78
N ASP A 118 0.97 -7.91 8.69
CA ASP A 118 -0.27 -7.14 8.52
C ASP A 118 -1.51 -8.02 8.76
N TYR A 119 -1.51 -9.25 8.22
CA TYR A 119 -2.59 -10.22 8.44
C TYR A 119 -2.75 -10.59 9.90
N SER A 120 -1.65 -10.86 10.61
CA SER A 120 -1.69 -11.22 12.04
C SER A 120 -2.15 -10.08 12.95
N LEU A 121 -1.97 -8.83 12.51
CA LEU A 121 -2.41 -7.62 13.20
C LEU A 121 -3.87 -7.25 12.87
N GLY A 122 -4.60 -8.08 12.11
CA GLY A 122 -5.99 -7.81 11.74
C GLY A 122 -6.15 -6.73 10.67
N ALA A 123 -5.08 -6.34 9.97
CA ALA A 123 -5.09 -5.21 9.04
C ALA A 123 -6.02 -5.38 7.82
N PHE A 124 -6.57 -6.57 7.59
CA PHE A 124 -7.53 -6.87 6.50
C PHE A 124 -8.98 -6.92 6.98
N GLU A 125 -9.24 -6.87 8.28
CA GLU A 125 -10.60 -6.77 8.82
C GLU A 125 -11.23 -5.41 8.50
N GLU A 126 -10.39 -4.37 8.46
CA GLU A 126 -10.77 -3.00 8.10
C GLU A 126 -9.60 -2.30 7.38
N ILE A 127 -9.50 -2.47 6.06
CA ILE A 127 -8.44 -1.87 5.24
C ILE A 127 -8.96 -0.74 4.36
N HIS A 128 -8.33 0.44 4.42
CA HIS A 128 -8.62 1.53 3.48
C HIS A 128 -8.30 1.15 2.04
N TYR A 129 -9.13 1.62 1.11
CA TYR A 129 -9.02 1.30 -0.32
C TYR A 129 -7.64 1.62 -0.89
N TYR A 130 -7.06 2.78 -0.57
CA TYR A 130 -5.73 3.15 -1.05
C TYR A 130 -4.64 2.18 -0.55
N ARG A 131 -4.77 1.66 0.69
CA ARG A 131 -3.85 0.65 1.23
C ARG A 131 -4.05 -0.69 0.53
N ALA A 132 -5.30 -1.09 0.34
CA ALA A 132 -5.66 -2.32 -0.36
C ALA A 132 -5.15 -2.29 -1.82
N ASN A 133 -5.29 -1.16 -2.49
CA ASN A 133 -4.79 -0.94 -3.85
C ASN A 133 -3.26 -1.13 -3.91
N ARG A 134 -2.51 -0.49 -3.01
CA ARG A 134 -1.04 -0.67 -2.92
C ARG A 134 -0.65 -2.13 -2.72
N LYS A 135 -1.33 -2.84 -1.82
CA LYS A 135 -1.10 -4.29 -1.61
C LYS A 135 -1.40 -5.10 -2.85
N SER A 136 -2.42 -4.72 -3.63
CA SER A 136 -2.80 -5.39 -4.88
C SER A 136 -1.64 -5.47 -5.86
N PHE A 137 -0.92 -4.37 -6.08
CA PHE A 137 0.16 -4.32 -7.07
C PHE A 137 1.39 -5.12 -6.63
N ILE A 138 1.64 -5.22 -5.32
CA ILE A 138 2.72 -6.03 -4.76
C ILE A 138 2.38 -7.52 -4.85
N LEU A 139 1.11 -7.87 -4.60
CA LEU A 139 0.60 -9.22 -4.78
C LEU A 139 0.68 -9.65 -6.25
N ASP A 140 0.20 -8.80 -7.17
CA ASP A 140 0.13 -9.05 -8.62
C ASP A 140 1.51 -9.01 -9.32
N GLY A 141 2.51 -8.38 -8.70
CA GLY A 141 3.88 -8.33 -9.18
C GLY A 141 4.80 -9.26 -8.39
N ILE A 142 5.72 -8.67 -7.59
CA ILE A 142 6.81 -9.37 -6.88
C ILE A 142 6.38 -10.68 -6.20
N ILE A 143 5.23 -10.72 -5.51
CA ILE A 143 4.79 -11.93 -4.79
C ILE A 143 4.28 -13.01 -5.75
N LEU A 144 3.50 -12.65 -6.76
CA LEU A 144 3.03 -13.58 -7.78
C LEU A 144 4.19 -14.10 -8.62
N ASP A 145 5.14 -13.25 -8.98
CA ASP A 145 6.33 -13.62 -9.73
C ASP A 145 7.22 -14.56 -8.92
N TYR A 146 7.39 -14.33 -7.63
CA TYR A 146 8.01 -15.31 -6.72
C TYR A 146 7.29 -16.67 -6.79
N ALA A 147 5.96 -16.67 -6.69
CA ALA A 147 5.20 -17.91 -6.70
C ALA A 147 5.35 -18.68 -8.02
N LYS A 148 5.38 -17.97 -9.16
CA LYS A 148 5.64 -18.56 -10.47
C LYS A 148 7.07 -19.07 -10.61
N LEU A 149 8.07 -18.27 -10.21
CA LEU A 149 9.49 -18.63 -10.26
C LEU A 149 9.76 -19.93 -9.48
N HIS A 150 9.17 -20.04 -8.29
CA HIS A 150 9.34 -21.19 -7.39
C HIS A 150 8.31 -22.31 -7.63
N ASN A 151 7.65 -22.33 -8.79
CA ASN A 151 6.70 -23.37 -9.22
C ASN A 151 5.62 -23.70 -8.18
N ALA A 152 5.03 -22.68 -7.56
CA ALA A 152 3.89 -22.86 -6.68
C ALA A 152 2.73 -23.54 -7.43
N ASN A 153 1.91 -24.30 -6.70
CA ASN A 153 0.71 -24.93 -7.26
C ASN A 153 -0.21 -23.86 -7.87
N ASN A 154 -0.84 -24.16 -9.01
CA ASN A 154 -1.86 -23.34 -9.67
C ASN A 154 -2.95 -22.84 -8.71
N GLU A 155 -3.36 -23.63 -7.71
CA GLU A 155 -4.32 -23.16 -6.70
C GLU A 155 -3.80 -21.94 -5.92
N VAL A 156 -2.51 -21.94 -5.55
CA VAL A 156 -1.85 -20.83 -4.87
C VAL A 156 -1.75 -19.62 -5.79
N ILE A 157 -1.28 -19.83 -7.02
CA ILE A 157 -1.13 -18.78 -8.03
C ILE A 157 -2.48 -18.09 -8.29
N ASN A 158 -3.51 -18.88 -8.55
CA ASN A 158 -4.86 -18.37 -8.80
C ASN A 158 -5.42 -17.64 -7.57
N SER A 159 -5.18 -18.14 -6.36
CA SER A 159 -5.64 -17.47 -5.13
C SER A 159 -4.94 -16.13 -4.89
N ILE A 160 -3.65 -16.02 -5.22
CA ILE A 160 -2.90 -14.74 -5.15
C ILE A 160 -3.46 -13.76 -6.18
N GLN A 161 -3.67 -14.21 -7.42
CA GLN A 161 -4.23 -13.39 -8.50
C GLN A 161 -5.65 -12.92 -8.20
N GLU A 162 -6.52 -13.81 -7.72
CA GLU A 162 -7.90 -13.47 -7.35
C GLU A 162 -7.90 -12.42 -6.23
N LEU A 163 -7.06 -12.60 -5.20
CA LEU A 163 -6.94 -11.64 -4.12
C LEU A 163 -6.46 -10.28 -4.65
N ALA A 164 -5.37 -10.25 -5.43
CA ALA A 164 -4.82 -9.03 -5.98
C ALA A 164 -5.85 -8.29 -6.83
N ASN A 165 -6.50 -8.98 -7.78
CA ASN A 165 -7.54 -8.41 -8.62
C ASN A 165 -8.74 -7.93 -7.82
N GLY A 166 -9.12 -8.63 -6.74
CA GLY A 166 -10.22 -8.25 -5.84
C GLY A 166 -10.00 -6.89 -5.17
N ILE A 167 -8.75 -6.50 -4.90
CA ILE A 167 -8.41 -5.26 -4.18
C ILE A 167 -7.64 -4.22 -5.03
N LYS A 168 -7.51 -4.42 -6.34
CA LYS A 168 -6.90 -3.48 -7.31
C LYS A 168 -7.89 -2.45 -7.85
N TYR A 169 -7.51 -1.18 -7.92
CA TYR A 169 -8.40 -0.07 -8.31
C TYR A 169 -7.86 0.73 -9.48
N SER A 170 -6.74 1.40 -9.26
CA SER A 170 -6.11 2.30 -10.21
C SER A 170 -4.61 2.08 -10.12
N ASP A 171 -3.91 2.12 -11.26
CA ASP A 171 -2.45 2.24 -11.29
C ASP A 171 -1.98 3.68 -11.08
N ASP A 172 -2.88 4.65 -11.22
CA ASP A 172 -2.66 6.05 -10.93
C ASP A 172 -2.95 6.34 -9.46
N PHE A 173 -1.91 6.19 -8.64
CA PHE A 173 -1.95 6.52 -7.22
C PHE A 173 -0.55 6.91 -6.74
N GLU A 174 -0.50 7.63 -5.63
CA GLU A 174 0.75 8.02 -5.00
C GLU A 174 1.12 7.09 -3.84
N PHE A 175 2.41 6.92 -3.59
CA PHE A 175 2.94 6.28 -2.37
C PHE A 175 4.15 7.05 -1.85
N SER A 176 4.34 7.06 -0.53
CA SER A 176 5.48 7.75 0.08
C SER A 176 6.77 7.02 -0.28
N ASP A 177 7.73 7.78 -0.80
CA ASP A 177 9.11 7.36 -0.92
C ASP A 177 9.81 7.63 0.41
N ARG A 178 10.15 6.55 1.12
CA ARG A 178 10.92 6.66 2.37
C ARG A 178 12.41 6.75 2.11
N TRP A 179 12.81 6.85 0.85
CA TRP A 179 14.18 7.05 0.46
C TRP A 179 14.53 8.53 0.47
N LEU A 180 14.94 9.00 1.64
CA LEU A 180 15.68 10.24 1.78
C LEU A 180 17.01 9.91 2.42
N PRO A 181 18.12 10.50 1.94
CA PRO A 181 19.35 10.51 2.72
C PRO A 181 19.05 11.00 4.14
N LYS A 182 19.68 10.39 5.14
CA LYS A 182 19.47 10.63 6.59
C LYS A 182 19.57 12.09 7.06
N ASN A 183 19.79 13.06 6.18
CA ASN A 183 19.95 14.47 6.50
C ASN A 183 18.77 15.37 6.09
N ASN A 184 17.75 14.86 5.39
CA ASN A 184 16.58 15.65 4.95
C ASN A 184 15.26 15.16 5.58
N TYR A 185 15.12 15.34 6.90
CA TYR A 185 13.93 14.92 7.66
C TYR A 185 12.65 15.74 7.41
N LEU A 186 12.72 16.81 6.60
CA LEU A 186 11.62 17.78 6.43
C LEU A 186 10.75 17.53 5.19
N TYR A 187 11.13 16.61 4.32
CA TYR A 187 10.42 16.35 3.07
C TYR A 187 10.18 14.86 2.93
N SER A 188 8.93 14.39 2.86
CA SER A 188 8.62 13.00 2.50
C SER A 188 8.04 12.99 1.09
N PRO A 189 8.86 12.69 0.06
CA PRO A 189 8.37 12.63 -1.31
C PRO A 189 7.30 11.56 -1.43
N PHE A 190 6.36 11.78 -2.31
CA PHE A 190 5.50 10.76 -2.86
C PHE A 190 5.94 10.47 -4.29
N ILE A 191 5.72 9.25 -4.75
CA ILE A 191 5.93 8.84 -6.13
C ILE A 191 4.56 8.50 -6.70
N ASN A 192 4.23 9.05 -7.87
CA ASN A 192 3.13 8.55 -8.67
C ASN A 192 3.50 7.17 -9.23
N TYR A 193 2.76 6.13 -8.86
CA TYR A 193 3.05 4.75 -9.24
C TYR A 193 2.96 4.51 -10.76
N LYS A 194 2.09 5.25 -11.45
CA LYS A 194 1.90 5.11 -12.89
C LYS A 194 3.08 5.68 -13.67
N THR A 195 3.57 6.85 -13.27
CA THR A 195 4.57 7.63 -14.04
C THR A 195 5.99 7.56 -13.49
N GLY A 196 6.16 7.37 -12.18
CA GLY A 196 7.45 7.48 -11.48
C GLY A 196 7.79 8.90 -11.03
N GLU A 197 6.95 9.88 -11.33
CA GLU A 197 7.16 11.29 -10.97
C GLU A 197 7.01 11.52 -9.47
N TYR A 198 7.83 12.42 -8.93
CA TYR A 198 7.82 12.81 -7.52
C TYR A 198 6.82 13.94 -7.24
N THR A 199 6.06 13.83 -6.15
CA THR A 199 5.08 14.83 -5.68
C THR A 199 5.17 15.07 -4.16
N PRO A 200 4.90 16.29 -3.65
CA PRO A 200 4.83 17.55 -4.38
C PRO A 200 6.22 18.00 -4.83
N THR A 201 6.35 18.54 -6.04
CA THR A 201 7.62 19.08 -6.54
C THR A 201 8.06 20.27 -5.67
N THR A 202 9.14 20.11 -4.93
CA THR A 202 9.77 21.23 -4.20
C THR A 202 10.51 22.14 -5.18
N THR A 203 11.03 23.27 -4.70
CA THR A 203 11.98 24.09 -5.47
C THR A 203 13.33 23.41 -5.68
N TYR A 204 13.63 22.33 -4.92
CA TYR A 204 14.85 21.55 -5.08
C TYR A 204 14.70 20.51 -6.18
N SER A 205 15.78 20.31 -6.93
CA SER A 205 15.97 19.22 -7.88
C SER A 205 16.04 17.86 -7.18
N LEU A 206 15.84 16.78 -7.93
CA LEU A 206 15.98 15.42 -7.43
C LEU A 206 17.41 15.18 -6.89
N GLU A 207 18.43 15.67 -7.59
CA GLU A 207 19.83 15.56 -7.19
C GLU A 207 20.09 16.23 -5.83
N GLU A 208 19.57 17.45 -5.61
CA GLU A 208 19.69 18.15 -4.33
C GLU A 208 19.00 17.43 -3.17
N LEU A 209 17.97 16.65 -3.47
CA LEU A 209 17.27 15.80 -2.50
C LEU A 209 17.92 14.41 -2.35
N GLY A 210 18.91 14.08 -3.18
CA GLY A 210 19.52 12.74 -3.25
C GLY A 210 18.55 11.66 -3.77
N LEU A 211 17.58 12.06 -4.58
CA LEU A 211 16.61 11.20 -5.24
C LEU A 211 17.09 10.84 -6.64
N GLU A 212 16.89 9.59 -7.05
CA GLU A 212 17.15 9.16 -8.42
C GLU A 212 15.92 9.45 -9.32
N GLU A 213 16.16 9.65 -10.61
CA GLU A 213 15.08 9.66 -11.59
C GLU A 213 14.53 8.23 -11.78
N LEU A 214 13.20 8.09 -11.71
CA LEU A 214 12.52 6.80 -11.81
C LEU A 214 11.90 6.64 -13.19
N HIS A 215 12.10 5.46 -13.78
CA HIS A 215 11.49 5.10 -15.05
C HIS A 215 10.66 3.84 -14.91
N VAL A 216 9.46 3.86 -15.47
CA VAL A 216 8.59 2.68 -15.55
C VAL A 216 9.29 1.61 -16.39
N VAL A 217 9.36 0.38 -15.86
CA VAL A 217 9.86 -0.76 -16.63
C VAL A 217 8.71 -1.51 -17.30
N ASP A 218 8.90 -1.89 -18.56
CA ASP A 218 7.89 -2.63 -19.34
C ASP A 218 7.64 -4.04 -18.78
N CYS A 219 8.68 -4.66 -18.22
CA CYS A 219 8.62 -5.98 -17.59
C CYS A 219 9.58 -6.00 -16.39
N HIS A 220 9.03 -6.08 -15.17
CA HIS A 220 9.84 -6.07 -13.96
C HIS A 220 10.53 -7.41 -13.68
N TRP A 221 9.99 -8.54 -14.13
CA TRP A 221 10.66 -9.84 -14.02
C TRP A 221 11.03 -10.39 -15.39
N SER A 222 12.32 -10.41 -15.69
CA SER A 222 12.85 -11.13 -16.85
C SER A 222 13.46 -12.44 -16.39
N LYS A 223 12.82 -13.56 -16.72
CA LYS A 223 13.41 -14.89 -16.58
C LYS A 223 14.72 -14.91 -17.37
N GLN A 224 15.85 -15.28 -16.76
CA GLN A 224 17.05 -15.53 -17.56
C GLN A 224 16.73 -16.68 -18.51
N THR A 225 16.67 -16.39 -19.81
CA THR A 225 16.73 -17.43 -20.83
C THR A 225 18.10 -18.06 -20.74
N SER A 226 18.14 -19.27 -20.18
CA SER A 226 19.31 -20.15 -20.20
C SER A 226 19.64 -20.55 -21.63
#